data_AF-A0A8S0UEW3-F1
#
_entry.id   AF-A0A8S0UEW3-F1
#
_cell.length_a   1.000
_cell.length_b   1.000
_cell.length_c   1.000
_cell.angle_alpha   90.00
_cell.angle_beta   90.00
_cell.angle_gamma   90.00
#
_symmetry.space_group_name_H-M   'P 1'
#
loop_
_entity.id
_entity.type
_entity.pdbx_description
1 polymer ?
#
loop_
_entity_poly.entity_id
_entity_poly.type
_entity_poly.pdbx_seq_one_letter_code
_entity_poly.pdbx_strand_id
1 'polypeptide(L)'
;MASAAVPTQHMTQVGGGQSTWQPSDWAIEPPPGVCYLEVLKEVEVLDWINLNKRRHLFGRQLPTCDFVLDNQSVSRQHAAVVPHKNG
;
A
#
# COMPACT_ATOMS: atom_id res chain seq x y z
N MET A 1 8.25 3.33 -36.54
CA MET A 1 9.23 3.25 -35.44
C MET A 1 8.53 2.59 -34.26
N ALA A 2 8.97 1.40 -33.83
CA ALA A 2 8.36 0.73 -32.68
C ALA A 2 8.85 1.42 -31.40
N SER A 3 7.93 2.00 -30.63
CA SER A 3 8.23 2.53 -29.31
C SER A 3 8.54 1.36 -28.39
N ALA A 4 9.77 1.26 -27.91
CA ALA A 4 10.13 0.29 -26.89
C ALA A 4 9.36 0.64 -25.61
N ALA A 5 8.37 -0.17 -25.26
CA ALA A 5 7.72 -0.10 -23.96
C ALA A 5 8.79 -0.41 -22.91
N VAL A 6 9.28 0.62 -22.23
CA VAL A 6 10.06 0.45 -21.01
C VAL A 6 9.18 -0.37 -20.07
N PRO A 7 9.62 -1.52 -19.54
CA PRO A 7 8.82 -2.25 -18.58
C PRO A 7 8.64 -1.32 -17.39
N THR A 8 7.42 -0.82 -17.20
CA THR A 8 7.05 -0.05 -16.03
C THR A 8 7.32 -0.96 -14.83
N GLN A 9 8.38 -0.68 -14.08
CA GLN A 9 8.60 -1.34 -12.81
C GLN A 9 7.36 -1.01 -11.97
N HIS A 10 6.52 -2.01 -11.70
CA HIS A 10 5.36 -1.88 -10.84
C HIS A 10 5.84 -1.86 -9.39
N MET A 11 6.62 -0.84 -9.06
CA MET A 11 7.16 -0.63 -7.73
C MET A 11 6.11 0.08 -6.91
N THR A 12 5.86 -0.40 -5.70
CA THR A 12 5.00 0.31 -4.75
C THR A 12 5.70 1.60 -4.36
N GLN A 13 5.15 2.75 -4.76
CA GLN A 13 5.72 4.04 -4.41
C GLN A 13 5.22 4.48 -3.03
N VAL A 14 6.12 4.99 -2.18
CA VAL A 14 5.72 5.59 -0.89
C VAL A 14 5.05 6.95 -1.15
N GLY A 15 3.83 7.11 -0.62
CA GLY A 15 3.07 8.35 -0.70
C GLY A 15 3.13 9.19 0.57
N GLY A 16 2.35 10.28 0.56
CA GLY A 16 2.31 11.26 1.66
C GLY A 16 1.49 10.80 2.86
N GLY A 17 0.55 9.86 2.70
CA GLY A 17 -0.29 9.36 3.80
C GLY A 17 -1.16 10.43 4.50
N GLN A 18 -1.37 11.60 3.88
CA GLN A 18 -2.03 12.76 4.51
C GLN A 18 -3.57 12.66 4.49
N SER A 19 -4.13 11.46 4.41
CA SER A 19 -5.58 11.26 4.48
C SER A 19 -6.10 11.54 5.90
N THR A 20 -7.27 12.16 5.98
CA THR A 20 -7.99 12.39 7.24
C THR A 20 -8.78 11.18 7.72
N TRP A 21 -8.92 10.13 6.89
CA TRP A 21 -9.62 8.91 7.27
C TRP A 21 -8.86 8.19 8.37
N GLN A 22 -9.46 7.98 9.55
CA GLN A 22 -8.88 7.19 10.64
C GLN A 22 -9.72 5.93 10.88
N PRO A 23 -9.10 4.77 11.20
CA PRO A 23 -9.86 3.63 11.69
C PRO A 23 -10.38 3.88 13.12
N SER A 24 -11.38 3.11 13.54
CA SER A 24 -11.94 3.20 14.89
C SER A 24 -10.99 2.65 15.97
N ASP A 25 -11.47 2.59 17.21
CA ASP A 25 -10.75 2.16 18.41
C ASP A 25 -10.29 0.69 18.41
N TRP A 26 -10.88 -0.17 17.58
CA TRP A 26 -10.44 -1.56 17.42
C TRP A 26 -9.08 -1.72 16.72
N ALA A 27 -8.60 -0.68 16.03
CA ALA A 27 -7.33 -0.70 15.32
C ALA A 27 -6.14 -0.53 16.27
N ILE A 28 -5.06 -1.26 16.05
CA ILE A 28 -3.85 -1.19 16.89
C ILE A 28 -2.59 -0.93 16.06
N GLU A 29 -1.53 -0.44 16.71
CA GLU A 29 -0.18 -0.48 16.15
C GLU A 29 0.42 -1.84 16.50
N PRO A 30 0.66 -2.72 15.52
CA PRO A 30 1.30 -3.99 15.80
C PRO A 30 2.78 -3.77 16.13
N PRO A 31 3.41 -4.66 16.92
CA PRO A 31 4.84 -4.60 17.15
C PRO A 31 5.61 -4.62 15.81
N PRO A 32 6.68 -3.82 15.67
CA PRO A 32 7.41 -3.73 14.41
C PRO A 32 7.91 -5.08 13.91
N GLY A 33 7.69 -5.37 12.63
CA GLY A 33 8.19 -6.58 11.96
C GLY A 33 7.34 -7.84 12.17
N VAL A 34 6.22 -7.77 12.91
CA VAL A 34 5.32 -8.91 13.10
C VAL A 34 4.33 -9.08 11.93
N CYS A 35 3.92 -7.97 11.32
CA CYS A 35 2.95 -7.98 10.22
C CYS A 35 3.54 -7.28 8.99
N TYR A 36 3.53 -7.96 7.85
CA TYR A 36 3.96 -7.41 6.59
C TYR A 36 3.10 -7.97 5.44
N LEU A 37 3.13 -7.28 4.30
CA LEU A 37 2.59 -7.80 3.04
C LEU A 37 3.75 -8.12 2.11
N GLU A 38 3.71 -9.31 1.52
CA GLU A 38 4.51 -9.62 0.34
C GLU A 38 3.74 -9.14 -0.89
N VAL A 39 4.36 -8.25 -1.67
CA VAL A 39 3.81 -7.78 -2.93
C VAL A 39 4.33 -8.71 -4.02
N LEU A 40 3.42 -9.51 -4.58
CA LEU A 40 3.76 -10.41 -5.68
C LEU A 40 3.22 -9.88 -7.00
N LYS A 41 3.99 -10.10 -8.06
CA LYS A 41 3.48 -10.02 -9.43
C LYS A 41 3.77 -11.34 -10.11
N GLU A 42 2.70 -11.97 -10.58
CA GLU A 42 2.72 -13.34 -11.10
C GLU A 42 3.20 -14.33 -10.04
N VAL A 43 4.51 -14.58 -9.96
CA VAL A 43 5.14 -15.48 -8.98
C VAL A 43 6.39 -14.87 -8.34
N GLU A 44 6.76 -13.65 -8.74
CA GLU A 44 7.95 -12.96 -8.22
C GLU A 44 7.56 -12.00 -7.09
N VAL A 45 8.32 -12.04 -6.00
CA VAL A 45 8.18 -11.08 -4.91
C VAL A 45 8.86 -9.78 -5.31
N LEU A 46 8.08 -8.72 -5.42
CA LEU A 46 8.54 -7.39 -5.82
C LEU A 46 8.93 -6.52 -4.63
N ASP A 47 8.19 -6.62 -3.53
CA ASP A 47 8.37 -5.75 -2.36
C ASP A 47 7.80 -6.36 -1.08
N TRP A 48 8.26 -5.84 0.06
CA TRP A 48 7.84 -6.22 1.41
C TRP A 48 7.39 -4.98 2.18
N ILE A 49 6.09 -4.89 2.43
CA ILE A 49 5.50 -3.72 3.08
C ILE A 49 5.27 -4.01 4.56
N ASN A 50 6.02 -3.33 5.42
CA ASN A 50 5.84 -3.42 6.87
C ASN A 50 4.53 -2.72 7.31
N LEU A 51 3.70 -3.42 8.09
CA LEU A 51 2.42 -2.92 8.56
C LEU A 51 2.49 -2.34 9.98
N ASN A 52 3.49 -1.50 10.27
CA ASN A 52 3.79 -1.07 11.65
C ASN A 52 2.89 0.05 12.20
N LYS A 53 1.98 0.61 11.40
CA LYS A 53 1.04 1.67 11.80
C LYS A 53 -0.38 1.14 12.03
N ARG A 54 -1.23 1.93 12.70
CA ARG A 54 -2.68 1.64 12.86
C ARG A 54 -3.43 1.49 11.54
N ARG A 55 -2.91 2.00 10.43
CA ARG A 55 -3.46 1.79 9.09
C ARG A 55 -2.41 1.98 8.01
N HIS A 56 -2.70 1.45 6.83
CA HIS A 56 -1.98 1.72 5.60
C HIS A 56 -2.97 1.90 4.45
N LEU A 57 -2.89 3.02 3.74
CA LEU A 57 -3.77 3.34 2.62
C LEU A 57 -3.11 3.03 1.28
N PHE A 58 -3.85 2.33 0.42
CA PHE A 58 -3.44 1.94 -0.92
C PHE A 58 -4.31 2.65 -1.95
N GLY A 59 -3.71 3.19 -3.01
CA GLY A 59 -4.45 3.86 -4.07
C GLY A 59 -3.52 4.51 -5.08
N ARG A 60 -4.04 5.44 -5.89
CA ARG A 60 -3.25 6.17 -6.90
C ARG A 60 -2.95 7.62 -6.52
N GLN A 61 -3.56 8.14 -5.46
CA GLN A 61 -3.39 9.54 -5.05
C GLN A 61 -2.20 9.70 -4.11
N LEU A 62 -1.10 10.23 -4.65
CA LEU A 62 0.18 10.41 -3.94
C LEU A 62 0.07 11.15 -2.60
N PRO A 63 -0.67 12.27 -2.46
CA PRO A 63 -0.74 12.95 -1.17
C PRO A 63 -1.45 12.16 -0.06
N THR A 64 -2.45 11.34 -0.39
CA THR A 64 -3.36 10.76 0.60
C THR A 64 -3.04 9.31 0.94
N CYS A 65 -2.48 8.54 0.01
CA CYS A 65 -2.14 7.13 0.23
C CYS A 65 -0.75 6.99 0.87
N ASP A 66 -0.57 5.95 1.68
CA ASP A 66 0.76 5.54 2.17
C ASP A 66 1.52 4.81 1.06
N PHE A 67 0.81 4.01 0.27
CA PHE A 67 1.34 3.20 -0.83
C PHE A 67 0.59 3.50 -2.13
N VAL A 68 1.33 3.98 -3.11
CA VAL A 68 0.81 4.36 -4.42
C VAL A 68 1.07 3.26 -5.42
N LEU A 69 0.02 2.81 -6.08
CA LEU A 69 0.04 1.77 -7.10
C LEU A 69 -0.23 2.39 -8.46
N ASP A 70 0.72 2.23 -9.39
CA ASP A 70 0.58 2.73 -10.76
C ASP A 70 -0.19 1.71 -11.63
N ASN A 71 -1.51 1.64 -11.38
CA ASN A 71 -2.43 0.86 -12.18
C ASN A 71 -3.72 1.66 -12.45
N GLN A 72 -4.18 1.66 -13.70
CA GLN A 72 -5.36 2.42 -14.12
C GLN A 72 -6.67 1.92 -13.47
N SER A 73 -6.76 0.64 -13.12
CA SER A 73 -7.94 0.07 -12.45
C SER A 73 -8.03 0.45 -10.96
N VAL A 74 -6.95 0.96 -10.37
CA VAL A 74 -6.90 1.34 -8.95
C VAL A 74 -7.50 2.72 -8.72
N SER A 75 -8.35 2.83 -7.70
CA SER A 75 -9.01 4.09 -7.32
C SER A 75 -8.03 5.07 -6.67
N ARG A 76 -8.42 6.35 -6.55
CA ARG A 76 -7.59 7.39 -5.90
C ARG A 76 -7.18 7.00 -4.48
N GLN A 77 -8.16 6.58 -3.67
CA GLN A 77 -7.99 5.83 -2.43
C GLN A 77 -8.81 4.56 -2.63
N HIS A 78 -8.16 3.40 -2.59
CA HIS A 78 -8.75 2.14 -3.03
C HIS A 78 -9.03 1.19 -1.87
N ALA A 79 -8.05 1.01 -0.97
CA ALA A 79 -8.17 0.11 0.16
C ALA A 79 -7.37 0.60 1.37
N ALA A 80 -7.77 0.12 2.54
CA ALA A 80 -7.06 0.31 3.80
C ALA A 80 -6.78 -1.04 4.44
N VAL A 81 -5.54 -1.27 4.86
CA VAL A 81 -5.18 -2.39 5.74
C VAL A 81 -5.05 -1.85 7.16
N VAL A 82 -5.80 -2.45 8.09
CA VAL A 82 -5.90 -2.00 9.48
C VAL A 82 -5.69 -3.20 10.40
N PRO A 83 -4.59 -3.25 11.16
CA PRO A 83 -4.36 -4.29 12.15
C PRO A 83 -5.43 -4.25 13.25
N HIS A 84 -6.08 -5.38 13.50
CA HIS A 84 -7.17 -5.49 14.46
C HIS A 84 -6.67 -6.01 15.82
N LYS A 85 -7.22 -5.50 16.92
CA LYS A 85 -6.83 -5.89 18.30
C LYS A 85 -7.00 -7.38 18.64
N ASN A 86 -7.78 -8.12 17.85
CA ASN A 86 -8.06 -9.54 18.07
C ASN A 86 -7.27 -10.49 17.15
N GLY A 87 -6.31 -9.97 16.38
CA GLY A 87 -5.63 -10.73 15.32
C GLY A 87 -6.28 -10.49 13.97
#